data_AF-A0A7V4IX84-F1
#
_entry.id   AF-A0A7V4IX84-F1
#
_cell.length_a   1.000
_cell.length_b   1.000
_cell.length_c   1.000
_cell.angle_alpha   90.00
_cell.angle_beta   90.00
_cell.angle_gamma   90.00
#
_symmetry.space_group_name_H-M   'P 1'
#
loop_
_entity.id
_entity.type
_entity.pdbx_description
1 polymer ?
#
loop_
_entity_poly.entity_id
_entity_poly.type
_entity_poly.pdbx_seq_one_letter_code
_entity_poly.pdbx_strand_id
1 'polypeptide(L)' 'MKISDDYRAKVKLWAWQPTVAPLLPGPPLPRFAARRFRTHAEMNQWKQSILREMAQEAARHG' A
#
# COMPACT_ATOMS: atom_id res chain seq x y z
N MET A 1 -23.66 2.37 -30.76
CA MET A 1 -23.06 2.88 -29.50
C MET A 1 -21.88 1.99 -29.16
N LYS A 2 -20.66 2.53 -29.03
CA LYS A 2 -19.48 1.70 -28.72
C LYS A 2 -19.62 1.15 -27.30
N ILE A 3 -19.12 -0.05 -27.04
CA ILE A 3 -19.12 -0.68 -25.70
C ILE A 3 -18.46 0.23 -24.64
N SER A 4 -17.57 1.15 -25.05
CA SER A 4 -16.95 2.15 -24.17
C SER A 4 -17.92 3.18 -23.57
N ASP A 5 -19.05 3.45 -24.21
CA ASP A 5 -20.03 4.45 -23.77
C ASP A 5 -21.18 3.85 -22.96
N ASP A 6 -21.35 2.53 -22.99
CA ASP A 6 -22.36 1.85 -22.17
C ASP A 6 -21.76 1.48 -20.81
N TYR A 7 -22.15 2.25 -19.79
CA TYR A 7 -21.78 1.99 -18.39
C TYR A 7 -22.17 0.58 -17.93
N ARG A 8 -23.31 0.04 -18.38
CA ARG A 8 -23.74 -1.32 -18.02
C ARG A 8 -22.87 -2.37 -18.71
N ALA A 9 -22.37 -2.09 -19.91
CA ALA A 9 -21.45 -2.98 -20.61
C ALA A 9 -20.08 -3.06 -19.92
N LYS A 10 -19.58 -1.95 -19.35
CA LYS A 10 -18.35 -1.96 -18.53
C LYS A 10 -18.49 -2.86 -17.29
N VAL A 11 -19.59 -2.74 -16.57
CA VAL A 11 -19.85 -3.57 -15.38
C VAL A 11 -19.92 -5.05 -15.76
N LYS A 12 -20.60 -5.40 -16.87
CA LYS A 12 -20.64 -6.77 -17.37
C LYS A 12 -19.25 -7.27 -17.76
N LEU A 13 -18.43 -6.46 -18.43
CA LEU A 13 -17.05 -6.81 -18.81
C LEU A 13 -16.20 -7.11 -17.56
N TRP A 14 -16.29 -6.27 -16.53
CA TRP A 14 -15.57 -6.45 -15.26
C TRP A 14 -16.06 -7.69 -14.49
N ALA A 15 -17.36 -7.97 -14.54
CA ALA A 15 -17.96 -9.13 -13.90
C ALA A 15 -17.75 -10.45 -14.66
N TRP A 16 -17.44 -10.39 -15.96
CA TRP A 16 -17.29 -11.57 -16.82
C TRP A 16 -15.92 -12.24 -16.67
N GLN A 17 -14.90 -11.49 -16.25
CA GLN A 17 -13.59 -12.01 -15.85
C GLN A 17 -13.29 -11.55 -14.42
N PRO A 18 -13.93 -12.14 -13.40
CA PRO A 18 -13.55 -11.91 -12.02
C PRO A 18 -12.24 -12.66 -11.75
N THR A 19 -11.14 -12.17 -12.31
CA THR A 19 -9.80 -12.63 -11.93
C THR A 19 -9.55 -12.03 -10.56
N VAL A 20 -10.03 -12.70 -9.52
CA VAL A 20 -9.61 -12.45 -8.15
C VAL A 20 -8.14 -12.87 -8.08
N ALA A 21 -7.26 -11.94 -8.44
CA ALA A 21 -5.83 -12.14 -8.24
C ALA A 21 -5.58 -12.18 -6.73
N PRO A 22 -4.92 -13.21 -6.21
CA PRO A 22 -4.51 -13.21 -4.82
C PRO A 22 -3.61 -11.99 -4.59
N LEU A 23 -3.92 -11.21 -3.57
CA LEU A 23 -3.02 -10.15 -3.13
C LEU A 23 -1.73 -10.82 -2.67
N LEU A 24 -0.63 -10.57 -3.39
CA LEU A 24 0.69 -11.04 -2.95
C LEU A 24 0.99 -10.46 -1.57
N PRO A 25 1.62 -11.23 -0.67
CA PRO A 25 2.04 -10.70 0.62
C PRO A 25 2.94 -9.49 0.38
N GLY A 26 2.61 -8.37 1.03
CA GLY A 26 3.44 -7.17 0.99
C GLY A 26 4.79 -7.41 1.67
N PRO A 27 5.78 -6.53 1.45
CA PRO A 27 7.06 -6.60 2.14
C PRO A 27 6.87 -6.53 3.67
N PRO A 28 7.77 -7.14 4.45
CA PRO A 28 7.71 -7.07 5.90
C PRO A 28 7.75 -5.62 6.37
N LEU A 29 6.76 -5.22 7.17
CA LEU A 29 6.71 -3.89 7.76
C LEU A 29 7.47 -3.87 9.10
N PRO A 30 8.13 -2.77 9.46
CA PRO A 30 8.74 -2.61 10.78
C PRO A 30 7.67 -2.63 11.88
N ARG A 31 8.08 -3.03 13.09
CA ARG A 31 7.17 -3.08 14.24
C ARG A 31 6.91 -1.67 14.76
N PHE A 32 5.70 -1.18 14.55
CA PHE A 32 5.26 0.10 15.09
C PHE A 32 4.85 -0.05 16.56
N ALA A 33 5.71 0.37 17.48
CA ALA A 33 5.30 0.55 18.87
C ALA A 33 4.47 1.83 19.03
N ALA A 34 3.37 1.75 19.78
CA ALA A 34 2.64 2.94 20.18
C ALA A 34 3.55 3.81 21.06
N ARG A 35 3.94 4.99 20.56
CA ARG A 35 4.85 5.92 21.23
C ARG A 35 4.19 7.29 21.36
N ARG A 36 4.25 7.86 22.57
CA ARG A 36 3.88 9.26 22.81
C ARG A 36 5.10 10.16 22.59
N PHE A 37 4.88 11.30 21.96
CA PHE A 37 5.91 12.31 21.71
C PHE A 37 5.58 13.58 22.48
N ARG A 38 6.62 14.25 22.98
CA ARG A 38 6.46 15.54 23.68
C ARG A 38 6.41 16.70 22.70
N THR A 39 7.00 16.55 21.51
CA THR A 39 7.05 17.59 20.48
C THR A 39 6.85 17.02 19.08
N HIS A 40 6.43 17.88 18.14
CA HIS A 40 6.36 17.51 16.72
C HIS A 40 7.73 17.19 16.12
N ALA A 41 8.79 17.84 16.58
CA ALA A 41 10.15 17.57 16.12
C ALA A 41 10.58 16.14 16.48
N GLU A 42 10.30 15.69 17.71
CA GLU A 42 10.55 14.31 18.16
C GLU A 42 9.77 13.29 17.32
N MET A 43 8.49 13.56 17.06
CA MET A 43 7.66 12.72 16.20
C MET A 43 8.22 12.63 14.77
N ASN A 44 8.65 13.76 14.20
CA ASN A 44 9.16 13.80 12.84
C ASN A 44 10.50 13.06 12.72
N GLN A 45 11.39 13.18 13.71
CA GLN A 45 12.62 12.39 13.75
C GLN A 45 12.34 10.89 13.80
N TRP A 46 11.35 10.48 14.60
CA TRP A 46 10.92 9.08 14.66
C TRP A 46 10.30 8.58 13.34
N LYS A 47 9.48 9.40 12.67
CA LYS A 47 8.97 9.06 11.32
C LYS A 47 10.13 8.85 10.33
N GLN A 48 11.11 9.75 10.36
CA GLN A 48 12.29 9.65 9.49
C GLN A 48 13.13 8.41 9.76
N SER A 49 13.27 7.97 11.02
CA SER A 49 13.99 6.74 11.33
C SER A 49 13.28 5.51 10.77
N ILE A 50 11.94 5.44 10.85
CA ILE A 50 11.17 4.32 10.30
C ILE A 50 11.29 4.27 8.77
N LEU A 51 11.19 5.41 8.09
CA LEU A 51 11.32 5.44 6.62
C LEU A 51 12.68 4.93 6.17
N ARG A 52 13.76 5.23 6.92
CA ARG A 52 15.09 4.69 6.63
C ARG A 52 15.18 3.19 6.85
N GLU A 53 14.59 2.68 7.93
CA GLU A 53 14.53 1.24 8.19
C GLU A 53 13.77 0.50 7.08
N MET A 54 12.62 1.02 6.66
CA MET A 54 11.85 0.46 5.53
C MET A 54 12.65 0.47 4.23
N ALA A 55 13.38 1.54 3.93
CA ALA A 55 14.21 1.62 2.74
C ALA A 55 15.36 0.60 2.76
N GLN A 56 15.97 0.38 3.93
CA GLN A 56 17.02 -0.64 4.11
C GLN A 56 16.46 -2.06 3.98
N GLU A 57 15.29 -2.34 4.57
CA GLU A 57 14.66 -3.65 4.50
C GLU A 57 14.22 -3.96 3.06
N ALA A 58 13.64 -2.99 2.36
CA ALA A 58 13.29 -3.12 0.94
C ALA A 58 14.51 -3.40 0.05
N ALA A 59 15.66 -2.76 0.34
CA ALA A 59 16.91 -3.01 -0.39
C ALA A 59 17.56 -4.38 -0.08
N ARG A 60 17.22 -5.01 1.05
CA ARG A 60 17.73 -6.34 1.43
C ARG A 60 16.92 -7.50 0.81
N HIS A 61 15.64 -7.28 0.54
CA HIS A 61 14.71 -8.31 0.06
C HIS A 61 14.25 -8.11 -1.39
N GLY A 62 14.73 -7.07 -2.08
CA GLY A 62 14.52 -6.82 -3.51
C GLY A 62 15.71 -7.27 -4.34
#